data_AF-A0A7W6NZR0-F1
#
_entry.id   AF-A0A7W6NZR0-F1
#
_cell.length_a   1.000
_cell.length_b   1.000
_cell.length_c   1.000
_cell.angle_alpha   90.00
_cell.angle_beta   90.00
_cell.angle_gamma   90.00
#
_symmetry.space_group_name_H-M   'P 1'
#
loop_
_entity.id
_entity.type
_entity.pdbx_description
1 polymer ?
#
loop_
_entity_poly.entity_id
_entity_poly.type
_entity_poly.pdbx_seq_one_letter_code
_entity_poly.pdbx_strand_id
1 'polypeptide(L)'
;MRALSAILFLTLFLAGCATAPSRITNACAIFEEKDSVFDNWRRQARSASREYGVPVPVLMATIYTESGFRARAKPPRKYLLGFIPWGRISSAYGYAQALDGTWAAYKRQTGRWSASRTDFGDAIRFVAWYHATSARVNGVSLTDTYSLYLNYYYGHKGFASGQWRGNPAIQKAARRSANMANNYAGQLRGC
;
A
#
# COMPACT_ATOMS: atom_id res chain seq x y z
N MET A 1 -44.31 -9.18 40.72
CA MET A 1 -42.89 -9.24 41.17
C MET A 1 -42.23 -10.36 40.35
N ARG A 2 -41.33 -10.16 39.40
CA ARG A 2 -40.24 -9.19 39.30
C ARG A 2 -40.08 -8.73 37.85
N ALA A 3 -39.99 -7.42 37.69
CA ALA A 3 -39.59 -6.75 36.47
C ALA A 3 -38.06 -6.84 36.29
N LEU A 4 -37.64 -6.65 35.03
CA LEU A 4 -36.43 -5.91 34.63
C LEU A 4 -35.06 -6.42 35.13
N SER A 5 -34.32 -7.03 34.21
CA SER A 5 -32.87 -6.89 33.99
C SER A 5 -32.60 -7.43 32.58
N ALA A 6 -32.70 -6.66 31.48
CA ALA A 6 -31.78 -5.58 31.08
C ALA A 6 -30.31 -6.05 31.32
N ILE A 7 -29.42 -6.19 30.35
CA ILE A 7 -29.08 -5.26 29.27
C ILE A 7 -28.34 -6.07 28.18
N LEU A 8 -28.96 -6.11 27.01
CA LEU A 8 -28.36 -5.88 25.69
C LEU A 8 -26.86 -5.50 25.71
N PHE A 9 -25.96 -6.47 25.51
CA PHE A 9 -24.59 -6.20 25.05
C PHE A 9 -24.66 -5.72 23.59
N LEU A 10 -25.11 -4.49 23.41
CA LEU A 10 -24.98 -3.74 22.17
C LEU A 10 -23.50 -3.45 22.00
N THR A 11 -22.80 -4.33 21.29
CA THR A 11 -21.44 -4.09 20.82
C THR A 11 -21.47 -2.84 19.94
N LEU A 12 -21.12 -1.69 20.54
CA LEU A 12 -20.71 -0.49 19.81
C LEU A 12 -19.42 -0.83 19.04
N PHE A 13 -19.57 -1.42 17.85
CA PHE A 13 -18.54 -1.25 16.82
C PHE A 13 -18.69 0.17 16.29
N LEU A 14 -18.08 1.14 16.99
CA LEU A 14 -17.77 2.41 16.37
C LEU A 14 -16.88 2.10 15.16
N ALA A 15 -17.46 2.19 13.97
CA ALA A 15 -16.73 2.16 12.71
C ALA A 15 -15.85 3.41 12.65
N GLY A 16 -14.68 3.34 13.28
CA GLY A 16 -13.65 4.37 13.15
C GLY A 16 -13.30 4.51 11.68
N CYS A 17 -13.51 5.70 11.10
CA CYS A 17 -12.93 6.02 9.82
C CYS A 17 -11.41 5.91 9.95
N ALA A 18 -10.80 4.93 9.28
CA ALA A 18 -9.35 4.79 9.25
C ALA A 18 -8.72 5.99 8.53
N THR A 19 -8.29 6.97 9.32
CA THR A 19 -7.61 8.18 8.85
C THR A 19 -6.13 7.90 8.66
N ALA A 20 -5.56 8.46 7.59
CA ALA A 20 -4.12 8.38 7.34
C ALA A 20 -3.33 8.94 8.53
N PRO A 21 -2.11 8.43 8.81
CA PRO A 21 -1.25 9.01 9.84
C PRO A 21 -1.02 10.51 9.64
N SER A 22 -0.88 11.23 10.75
CA SER A 22 -0.64 12.67 10.75
C SER A 22 0.72 13.05 10.15
N ARG A 23 1.75 12.23 10.40
CA ARG A 23 3.15 12.48 9.98
C ARG A 23 3.66 11.42 9.01
N ILE A 24 3.09 11.40 7.81
CA ILE A 24 3.38 10.38 6.79
C ILE A 24 4.82 10.36 6.25
N THR A 25 5.67 11.34 6.56
CA THR A 25 7.11 11.33 6.16
C THR A 25 8.05 10.86 7.27
N ASN A 26 7.51 10.45 8.43
CA ASN A 26 8.25 9.91 9.55
C ASN A 26 7.77 8.49 9.90
N ALA A 27 8.55 7.46 9.59
CA ALA A 27 8.21 6.06 9.82
C ALA A 27 8.06 5.71 11.31
N CYS A 28 8.87 6.29 12.20
CA CYS A 28 8.73 6.07 13.64
C CYS A 28 7.37 6.57 14.12
N ALA A 29 6.99 7.80 13.73
CA ALA A 29 5.71 8.40 14.08
C ALA A 29 4.52 7.65 13.48
N ILE A 30 4.62 7.18 12.22
CA ILE A 30 3.57 6.32 11.62
C ILE A 30 3.37 5.06 12.46
N PHE A 31 4.47 4.40 12.82
CA PHE A 31 4.40 3.16 13.59
C PHE A 31 3.93 3.36 15.02
N GLU A 32 4.29 4.47 15.67
CA GLU A 32 3.80 4.84 16.99
C GLU A 32 2.30 5.17 16.97
N GLU A 33 1.84 5.98 16.02
CA GLU A 33 0.42 6.34 15.89
C GLU A 33 -0.46 5.13 15.55
N LYS A 34 0.10 4.14 14.84
CA LYS A 34 -0.57 2.90 14.44
C LYS A 34 -0.12 1.69 15.27
N ASP A 35 0.30 1.93 16.52
CA ASP A 35 0.54 0.88 17.51
C ASP A 35 -0.63 0.80 18.50
N SER A 36 -1.55 -0.12 18.23
CA SER A 36 -2.72 -0.37 19.07
C SER A 36 -2.94 -1.88 19.27
N VAL A 37 -3.82 -2.24 20.19
CA VAL A 37 -4.18 -3.65 20.47
C VAL A 37 -4.75 -4.36 19.23
N PHE A 38 -5.47 -3.62 18.38
CA PHE A 38 -6.16 -4.18 17.21
C PHE A 38 -5.41 -3.99 15.90
N ASP A 39 -4.45 -3.07 15.86
CA ASP A 39 -3.70 -2.74 14.67
C ASP A 39 -2.25 -2.36 15.03
N ASN A 40 -1.28 -3.05 14.43
CA ASN A 40 0.14 -2.82 14.67
C ASN A 40 0.90 -2.85 13.33
N TRP A 41 1.04 -1.66 12.74
CA TRP A 41 1.60 -1.51 11.40
C TRP A 41 3.07 -1.92 11.34
N ARG A 42 3.83 -1.67 12.42
CA ARG A 42 5.25 -2.07 12.51
C ARG A 42 5.38 -3.59 12.37
N ARG A 43 4.56 -4.35 13.10
CA ARG A 43 4.55 -5.82 13.07
C ARG A 43 4.12 -6.34 11.69
N GLN A 44 3.07 -5.77 11.13
CA GLN A 44 2.55 -6.15 9.81
C GLN A 44 3.60 -5.89 8.70
N ALA A 45 4.22 -4.71 8.70
CA ALA A 45 5.28 -4.35 7.75
C ALA A 45 6.51 -5.27 7.88
N ARG A 46 6.97 -5.54 9.11
CA ARG A 46 8.07 -6.48 9.37
C ARG A 46 7.71 -7.91 8.95
N SER A 47 6.47 -8.34 9.15
CA SER A 47 6.00 -9.66 8.73
C SER A 47 6.02 -9.81 7.20
N ALA A 48 5.49 -8.84 6.47
CA ALA A 48 5.53 -8.83 5.01
C ALA A 48 6.97 -8.80 4.47
N SER A 49 7.82 -7.97 5.11
CA SER A 49 9.25 -7.88 4.78
C SER A 49 9.98 -9.21 4.99
N ARG A 50 9.73 -9.92 6.10
CA ARG A 50 10.31 -11.25 6.33
C ARG A 50 9.81 -12.31 5.35
N GLU A 51 8.54 -12.26 4.97
CA GLU A 51 7.94 -13.26 4.05
C GLU A 51 8.51 -13.14 2.63
N TYR A 52 8.79 -11.92 2.16
CA TYR A 52 9.15 -11.66 0.76
C TYR A 52 10.55 -11.06 0.56
N GLY A 53 11.29 -10.78 1.63
CA GLY A 53 12.66 -10.24 1.58
C GLY A 53 12.76 -8.75 1.23
N VAL A 54 11.66 -8.08 0.91
CA VAL A 54 11.66 -6.64 0.58
C VAL A 54 11.82 -5.82 1.86
N PRO A 55 12.78 -4.87 1.96
CA PRO A 55 12.97 -4.10 3.18
C PRO A 55 11.74 -3.25 3.54
N VAL A 56 11.40 -3.19 4.83
CA VAL A 56 10.33 -2.33 5.37
C VAL A 56 10.32 -0.90 4.80
N PRO A 57 11.44 -0.14 4.73
CA PRO A 57 11.43 1.21 4.16
C PRO A 57 10.95 1.26 2.69
N VAL A 58 11.28 0.25 1.88
CA VAL A 58 10.83 0.14 0.46
C VAL A 58 9.32 -0.06 0.40
N LEU A 59 8.79 -0.95 1.24
CA LEU A 59 7.35 -1.22 1.34
C LEU A 59 6.58 0.03 1.76
N MET A 60 7.03 0.68 2.83
CA MET A 60 6.41 1.90 3.36
C MET A 60 6.45 3.04 2.33
N ALA A 61 7.58 3.22 1.64
CA ALA A 61 7.72 4.24 0.61
C ALA A 61 6.81 4.01 -0.60
N THR A 62 6.54 2.75 -0.94
CA THR A 62 5.58 2.41 -1.98
C THR A 62 4.16 2.81 -1.55
N ILE A 63 3.72 2.43 -0.35
CA ILE A 63 2.39 2.82 0.19
C ILE A 63 2.26 4.35 0.29
N TYR A 64 3.31 5.05 0.75
CA TYR A 64 3.36 6.51 0.78
C TYR A 64 3.14 7.09 -0.62
N THR A 65 3.83 6.56 -1.62
CA THR A 65 3.82 7.10 -2.99
C THR A 65 2.47 6.85 -3.67
N GLU A 66 1.86 5.69 -3.42
CA GLU A 66 0.58 5.27 -4.02
C GLU A 66 -0.64 5.93 -3.39
N SER A 67 -0.71 5.97 -2.06
CA SER A 67 -1.94 6.40 -1.36
C SER A 67 -1.72 7.49 -0.32
N GLY A 68 -0.47 7.81 0.02
CA GLY A 68 -0.19 8.63 1.20
C GLY A 68 -0.78 8.02 2.47
N PHE A 69 -0.81 6.69 2.57
CA PHE A 69 -1.44 5.93 3.65
C PHE A 69 -2.95 6.18 3.82
N ARG A 70 -3.67 6.44 2.72
CA ARG A 70 -5.14 6.58 2.75
C ARG A 70 -5.82 5.24 2.42
N ALA A 71 -6.51 4.65 3.40
CA ALA A 71 -7.16 3.36 3.28
C ALA A 71 -8.14 3.24 2.09
N ARG A 72 -8.79 4.35 1.70
CA ARG A 72 -9.79 4.40 0.62
C ARG A 72 -9.35 5.30 -0.54
N ALA A 73 -8.04 5.43 -0.78
CA ALA A 73 -7.52 6.17 -1.93
C ALA A 73 -8.15 5.67 -3.24
N LYS A 74 -8.61 6.60 -4.07
CA LYS A 74 -9.23 6.34 -5.37
C LYS A 74 -8.57 7.24 -6.43
N PRO A 75 -8.34 6.72 -7.65
CA PRO A 75 -7.77 7.50 -8.74
C PRO A 75 -8.73 8.62 -9.16
N PRO A 76 -8.27 9.65 -9.89
CA PRO A 76 -9.13 10.70 -10.42
C PRO A 76 -10.28 10.14 -11.27
N ARG A 77 -11.41 10.89 -11.29
CA ARG A 77 -12.56 10.55 -12.16
C ARG A 77 -12.24 10.89 -13.61
N LYS A 78 -12.85 10.17 -14.55
CA LYS A 78 -12.93 10.67 -15.93
C LYS A 78 -14.05 11.71 -15.97
N TYR A 79 -13.95 12.65 -16.89
CA TYR A 79 -15.00 13.63 -17.13
C TYR A 79 -15.44 13.55 -18.59
N LEU A 80 -16.73 13.33 -18.81
CA LEU A 80 -17.38 13.45 -20.10
C LEU A 80 -17.62 14.95 -20.37
N LEU A 81 -17.28 15.42 -21.58
CA LEU A 81 -17.35 16.84 -21.98
C LEU A 81 -16.55 17.82 -21.08
N GLY A 82 -15.59 17.33 -20.30
CA GLY A 82 -14.75 18.15 -19.42
C GLY A 82 -15.34 18.49 -18.04
N PHE A 83 -16.63 18.24 -17.79
CA PHE A 83 -17.28 18.59 -16.50
C PHE A 83 -18.28 17.55 -15.94
N ILE A 84 -18.74 16.57 -16.73
CA ILE A 84 -19.68 15.53 -16.24
C ILE A 84 -18.89 14.33 -15.72
N PRO A 85 -18.90 14.00 -14.41
CA PRO A 85 -18.08 12.91 -13.88
C PRO A 85 -18.54 11.54 -14.43
N TRP A 86 -17.65 10.81 -15.11
CA TRP A 86 -17.93 9.50 -15.72
C TRP A 86 -16.95 8.43 -15.23
N GLY A 87 -17.31 7.66 -14.21
CA GLY A 87 -16.46 6.60 -13.68
C GLY A 87 -15.07 7.07 -13.21
N ARG A 88 -14.11 6.15 -13.14
CA ARG A 88 -12.73 6.39 -12.68
C ARG A 88 -11.74 6.03 -13.80
N ILE A 89 -10.56 6.65 -13.77
CA ILE A 89 -9.53 6.40 -14.80
C ILE A 89 -9.00 4.96 -14.75
N SER A 90 -8.99 4.34 -13.57
CA SER A 90 -8.65 2.94 -13.37
C SER A 90 -9.43 2.33 -12.20
N SER A 91 -9.31 1.00 -12.03
CA SER A 91 -9.83 0.27 -10.86
C SER A 91 -8.85 0.25 -9.67
N ALA A 92 -7.82 1.10 -9.68
CA ALA A 92 -6.88 1.23 -8.58
C ALA A 92 -7.63 1.62 -7.29
N TYR A 93 -7.30 0.96 -6.18
CA TYR A 93 -8.01 1.22 -4.93
C TYR A 93 -7.17 0.91 -3.68
N GLY A 94 -7.43 1.68 -2.62
CA GLY A 94 -6.90 1.47 -1.29
C GLY A 94 -5.42 1.80 -1.14
N TYR A 95 -4.80 1.29 -0.07
CA TYR A 95 -3.42 1.61 0.29
C TYR A 95 -2.41 1.31 -0.82
N ALA A 96 -2.60 0.16 -1.50
CA ALA A 96 -1.71 -0.33 -2.53
C ALA A 96 -2.00 0.22 -3.93
N GLN A 97 -3.14 0.92 -4.13
CA GLN A 97 -3.64 1.33 -5.45
C GLN A 97 -3.66 0.17 -6.48
N ALA A 98 -3.87 -1.06 -6.01
CA ALA A 98 -3.87 -2.23 -6.87
C ALA A 98 -5.14 -2.31 -7.73
N LEU A 99 -4.95 -2.62 -9.02
CA LEU A 99 -6.05 -2.92 -9.95
C LEU A 99 -6.78 -4.21 -9.54
N ASP A 100 -8.06 -4.32 -9.89
CA ASP A 100 -8.88 -5.49 -9.55
C ASP A 100 -8.26 -6.81 -10.03
N GLY A 101 -7.80 -6.85 -11.29
CA GLY A 101 -7.18 -8.04 -11.87
C GLY A 101 -5.89 -8.45 -11.16
N THR A 102 -5.03 -7.48 -10.84
CA THR A 102 -3.77 -7.73 -10.12
C THR A 102 -4.03 -8.21 -8.69
N TRP A 103 -4.99 -7.59 -8.00
CA TRP A 103 -5.38 -8.02 -6.65
C TRP A 103 -5.96 -9.44 -6.66
N ALA A 104 -6.83 -9.76 -7.62
CA ALA A 104 -7.38 -11.11 -7.77
C ALA A 104 -6.29 -12.16 -8.04
N ALA A 105 -5.29 -11.82 -8.86
CA ALA A 105 -4.14 -12.69 -9.10
C ALA A 105 -3.34 -12.94 -7.81
N TYR A 106 -3.08 -11.90 -7.01
CA TYR A 106 -2.44 -12.04 -5.70
C TYR A 106 -3.22 -12.98 -4.78
N LYS A 107 -4.52 -12.75 -4.60
CA LYS A 107 -5.36 -13.59 -3.72
C LYS A 107 -5.33 -15.06 -4.15
N ARG A 108 -5.42 -15.32 -5.46
CA ARG A 108 -5.36 -16.67 -6.01
C ARG A 108 -4.00 -17.33 -5.81
N GLN A 109 -2.90 -16.60 -6.04
CA GLN A 109 -1.55 -17.16 -5.95
C GLN A 109 -1.06 -17.35 -4.51
N THR A 110 -1.61 -16.58 -3.56
CA THR A 110 -1.20 -16.63 -2.15
C THR A 110 -2.21 -17.33 -1.24
N GLY A 111 -3.39 -17.70 -1.76
CA GLY A 111 -4.48 -18.27 -0.96
C GLY A 111 -5.19 -17.28 -0.03
N ARG A 112 -4.87 -15.98 -0.10
CA ARG A 112 -5.38 -14.94 0.81
C ARG A 112 -6.72 -14.38 0.32
N TRP A 113 -7.76 -15.22 0.29
CA TRP A 113 -9.05 -14.89 -0.31
C TRP A 113 -9.82 -13.75 0.39
N SER A 114 -9.63 -13.61 1.70
CA SER A 114 -10.22 -12.55 2.54
C SER A 114 -9.45 -11.23 2.50
N ALA A 115 -8.31 -11.16 1.79
CA ALA A 115 -7.46 -9.98 1.81
C ALA A 115 -8.17 -8.73 1.25
N SER A 116 -8.03 -7.61 1.97
CA SER A 116 -8.65 -6.33 1.63
C SER A 116 -7.64 -5.25 1.23
N ARG A 117 -7.94 -4.49 0.16
CA ARG A 117 -7.14 -3.33 -0.27
C ARG A 117 -7.15 -2.16 0.72
N THR A 118 -8.12 -2.15 1.63
CA THR A 118 -8.29 -1.09 2.65
C THR A 118 -7.72 -1.50 4.00
N ASP A 119 -7.23 -2.73 4.15
CA ASP A 119 -6.48 -3.17 5.32
C ASP A 119 -4.99 -2.92 5.06
N PHE A 120 -4.28 -2.32 6.02
CA PHE A 120 -2.88 -1.97 5.82
C PHE A 120 -2.00 -3.22 5.75
N GLY A 121 -2.24 -4.21 6.61
CA GLY A 121 -1.46 -5.44 6.67
C GLY A 121 -1.56 -6.28 5.39
N ASP A 122 -2.76 -6.38 4.82
CA ASP A 122 -2.99 -7.04 3.53
C ASP A 122 -2.37 -6.25 2.38
N ALA A 123 -2.54 -4.94 2.36
CA ALA A 123 -2.03 -4.09 1.30
C ALA A 123 -0.49 -4.04 1.27
N ILE A 124 0.17 -3.90 2.42
CA ILE A 124 1.64 -3.88 2.47
C ILE A 124 2.24 -5.23 2.11
N ARG A 125 1.52 -6.33 2.44
CA ARG A 125 1.92 -7.68 2.04
C ARG A 125 1.73 -7.91 0.54
N PHE A 126 0.66 -7.40 -0.06
CA PHE A 126 0.51 -7.37 -1.52
C PHE A 126 1.68 -6.64 -2.19
N VAL A 127 2.06 -5.47 -1.68
CA VAL A 127 3.22 -4.71 -2.20
C VAL A 127 4.49 -5.54 -2.10
N ALA A 128 4.71 -6.21 -0.97
CA ALA A 128 5.88 -7.08 -0.77
C ALA A 128 5.91 -8.25 -1.74
N TRP A 129 4.77 -8.93 -1.93
CA TRP A 129 4.61 -10.00 -2.93
C TRP A 129 4.90 -9.50 -4.36
N TYR A 130 4.40 -8.31 -4.72
CA TYR A 130 4.60 -7.75 -6.05
C TYR A 130 6.07 -7.40 -6.30
N HIS A 131 6.74 -6.76 -5.35
CA HIS A 131 8.16 -6.41 -5.46
C HIS A 131 9.06 -7.64 -5.50
N ALA A 132 8.77 -8.68 -4.71
CA ALA A 132 9.47 -9.96 -4.81
C ALA A 132 9.26 -10.63 -6.17
N THR A 133 8.06 -10.52 -6.73
CA THR A 133 7.78 -11.00 -8.09
C THR A 133 8.55 -10.18 -9.13
N SER A 134 8.62 -8.86 -8.97
CA SER A 134 9.40 -7.97 -9.85
C SER A 134 10.88 -8.34 -9.84
N ALA A 135 11.46 -8.60 -8.67
CA ALA A 135 12.84 -9.05 -8.54
C ALA A 135 13.08 -10.39 -9.25
N ARG A 136 12.15 -11.35 -9.11
CA ARG A 136 12.25 -12.64 -9.80
C ARG A 136 12.11 -12.53 -11.32
N VAL A 137 11.16 -11.72 -11.80
CA VAL A 137 10.83 -11.64 -13.22
C VAL A 137 11.81 -10.77 -13.99
N ASN A 138 12.23 -9.64 -13.43
CA ASN A 138 13.04 -8.63 -14.11
C ASN A 138 14.43 -8.43 -13.49
N GLY A 139 14.84 -9.27 -12.53
CA GLY A 139 16.19 -9.27 -11.97
C GLY A 139 16.56 -8.01 -11.18
N VAL A 140 15.58 -7.22 -10.76
CA VAL A 140 15.82 -5.98 -9.99
C VAL A 140 16.10 -6.30 -8.52
N SER A 141 17.00 -5.56 -7.89
CA SER A 141 17.28 -5.74 -6.46
C SER A 141 16.05 -5.40 -5.61
N LEU A 142 15.83 -6.17 -4.53
CA LEU A 142 14.78 -5.87 -3.53
C LEU A 142 15.04 -4.56 -2.77
N THR A 143 16.26 -4.01 -2.84
CA THR A 143 16.63 -2.71 -2.27
C THR A 143 16.56 -1.57 -3.29
N ASP A 144 16.44 -1.87 -4.59
CA ASP A 144 16.34 -0.86 -5.64
C ASP A 144 14.89 -0.35 -5.76
N THR A 145 14.52 0.53 -4.83
CA THR A 145 13.18 1.14 -4.78
C THR A 145 12.80 1.83 -6.08
N TYR A 146 13.76 2.42 -6.80
CA TYR A 146 13.48 3.13 -8.06
C TYR A 146 12.97 2.15 -9.11
N SER A 147 13.73 1.09 -9.38
CA SER A 147 13.34 0.09 -10.39
C SER A 147 12.12 -0.72 -9.96
N LEU A 148 12.00 -1.03 -8.67
CA LEU A 148 10.81 -1.68 -8.11
C LEU A 148 9.55 -0.83 -8.32
N TYR A 149 9.62 0.48 -8.10
CA TYR A 149 8.48 1.37 -8.32
C TYR A 149 8.08 1.44 -9.80
N LEU A 150 9.07 1.47 -10.71
CA LEU A 150 8.78 1.44 -12.15
C LEU A 150 8.12 0.13 -12.59
N ASN A 151 8.55 -1.00 -12.02
CA ASN A 151 7.89 -2.30 -12.20
C ASN A 151 6.45 -2.28 -11.69
N TYR A 152 6.24 -1.71 -10.49
CA TYR A 152 4.93 -1.61 -9.86
C TYR A 152 3.93 -0.80 -10.70
N TYR A 153 4.41 0.28 -11.32
CA TYR A 153 3.56 1.16 -12.14
C TYR A 153 3.25 0.60 -13.54
N TYR A 154 4.27 0.15 -14.28
CA TYR A 154 4.11 -0.32 -15.67
C TYR A 154 3.75 -1.80 -15.77
N GLY A 155 3.84 -2.54 -14.68
CA GLY A 155 3.88 -3.99 -14.68
C GLY A 155 5.17 -4.55 -15.24
N HIS A 156 5.41 -5.85 -14.98
CA HIS A 156 6.69 -6.48 -15.31
C HIS A 156 7.04 -6.40 -16.81
N LYS A 157 6.08 -6.65 -17.72
CA LYS A 157 6.29 -6.55 -19.17
C LYS A 157 6.54 -5.12 -19.64
N GLY A 158 5.81 -4.15 -19.07
CA GLY A 158 5.96 -2.73 -19.42
C GLY A 158 7.31 -2.17 -18.97
N PHE A 159 7.79 -2.59 -17.80
CA PHE A 159 9.14 -2.30 -17.33
C PHE A 159 10.21 -2.90 -18.25
N ALA A 160 10.11 -4.19 -18.56
CA ALA A 160 11.08 -4.91 -19.39
C ALA A 160 11.19 -4.32 -20.81
N SER A 161 10.06 -3.87 -21.38
CA SER A 161 10.03 -3.18 -22.69
C SER A 161 10.45 -1.71 -22.63
N GLY A 162 10.83 -1.18 -21.46
CA GLY A 162 11.39 0.16 -21.33
C GLY A 162 10.38 1.31 -21.46
N GLN A 163 9.07 1.05 -21.30
CA GLN A 163 8.02 2.07 -21.48
C GLN A 163 8.16 3.29 -20.55
N TRP A 164 8.89 3.15 -19.45
CA TRP A 164 9.18 4.21 -18.50
C TRP A 164 10.22 5.22 -18.99
N ARG A 165 11.07 4.86 -19.96
CA ARG A 165 12.20 5.70 -20.40
C ARG A 165 11.74 7.02 -21.01
N GLY A 166 10.61 7.03 -21.70
CA GLY A 166 10.01 8.22 -22.32
C GLY A 166 9.04 9.00 -21.43
N ASN A 167 8.89 8.63 -20.15
CA ASN A 167 7.93 9.29 -19.25
C ASN A 167 8.67 9.96 -18.07
N PRO A 168 8.98 11.26 -18.15
CA PRO A 168 9.67 11.97 -17.08
C PRO A 168 8.87 12.03 -15.76
N ALA A 169 7.54 12.05 -15.84
CA ALA A 169 6.66 12.15 -14.68
C ALA A 169 6.74 10.90 -13.80
N ILE A 170 6.68 9.71 -14.40
CA ILE A 170 6.81 8.45 -13.64
C ILE A 170 8.23 8.25 -13.11
N GLN A 171 9.26 8.64 -13.86
CA GLN A 171 10.63 8.62 -13.33
C GLN A 171 10.79 9.55 -12.13
N LYS A 172 10.12 10.71 -12.13
CA LYS A 172 10.08 11.61 -10.96
C LYS A 172 9.35 10.96 -9.78
N ALA A 173 8.25 10.26 -10.00
CA ALA A 173 7.54 9.52 -8.95
C ALA A 173 8.39 8.37 -8.39
N ALA A 174 9.10 7.62 -9.25
CA ALA A 174 10.04 6.58 -8.83
C ALA A 174 11.19 7.14 -7.99
N ARG A 175 11.78 8.29 -8.39
CA ARG A 175 12.78 9.01 -7.59
C ARG A 175 12.20 9.46 -6.24
N ARG A 176 10.96 9.96 -6.22
CA ARG A 176 10.28 10.33 -4.96
C ARG A 176 10.13 9.12 -4.04
N SER A 177 9.72 7.98 -4.56
CA SER A 177 9.60 6.73 -3.80
C SER A 177 10.96 6.30 -3.23
N ALA A 178 12.01 6.29 -4.06
CA ALA A 178 13.37 5.95 -3.62
C ALA A 178 13.90 6.88 -2.52
N ASN A 179 13.71 8.18 -2.68
CA ASN A 179 14.11 9.17 -1.66
C ASN A 179 13.35 8.95 -0.34
N MET A 180 12.06 8.62 -0.40
CA MET A 180 11.28 8.33 0.79
C MET A 180 11.73 7.02 1.46
N ALA A 181 12.08 5.99 0.70
CA ALA A 181 12.63 4.75 1.24
C ALA A 181 13.95 5.02 1.99
N ASN A 182 14.84 5.83 1.42
CA ASN A 182 16.09 6.22 2.07
C ASN A 182 15.85 6.99 3.37
N ASN A 183 14.88 7.92 3.38
CA ASN A 183 14.49 8.66 4.57
C ASN A 183 13.97 7.71 5.67
N TYR A 184 13.01 6.84 5.34
CA TYR A 184 12.51 5.84 6.28
C TYR A 184 13.61 4.89 6.78
N ALA A 185 14.55 4.48 5.93
CA ALA A 185 15.66 3.63 6.34
C ALA A 185 16.61 4.33 7.33
N GLY A 186 16.78 5.65 7.20
CA GLY A 186 17.48 6.47 8.20
C GLY A 186 16.75 6.50 9.53
N GLN A 187 15.45 6.80 9.50
CA GLN A 187 14.63 6.92 10.70
C GLN A 187 14.49 5.60 11.46
N LEU A 188 14.26 4.49 10.76
CA LEU A 188 14.04 3.16 11.34
C LEU A 188 15.27 2.56 12.03
N ARG A 189 16.45 3.17 11.90
CA ARG A 189 17.65 2.79 12.67
C ARG A 189 17.68 3.42 14.07
N GLY A 190 16.95 4.52 14.27
CA GLY A 190 16.87 5.26 15.53
C GLY A 190 15.55 5.08 16.27
N CYS A 191 14.64 4.28 15.72
CA CYS A 191 13.55 3.65 16.46
C CYS A 191 13.76 2.11 16.46
#